data_AF-A0A7W8FUL0-F1
#
_entry.id   AF-A0A7W8FUL0-F1
#
_cell.length_a   1.000
_cell.length_b   1.000
_cell.length_c   1.000
_cell.angle_alpha   90.00
_cell.angle_beta   90.00
_cell.angle_gamma   90.00
#
_symmetry.space_group_name_H-M   'P 1'
#
loop_
_entity.id
_entity.type
_entity.pdbx_description
1 polymer ?
#
loop_
_entity_poly.entity_id
_entity_poly.type
_entity_poly.pdbx_seq_one_letter_code
_entity_poly.pdbx_strand_id
1 'polypeptide(L)'
;MENRILHVSCRKYGRTFEGTQNSLKMGIMHKEISSTKTKIKGGAVVNEPEYISYARKVYCPYCKSMEWADIQDIDEISEENRQAVRPYLIQLIISVIAISTIYSLLAKLVSVIF
;
A
#
# COMPACT_ATOMS: atom_id res chain seq x y z
N MET A 1 9.71 9.90 17.36
CA MET A 1 9.18 8.72 16.65
C MET A 1 7.93 8.29 17.38
N GLU A 2 6.77 8.59 16.82
CA GLU A 2 5.47 8.30 17.43
C GLU A 2 5.22 6.79 17.42
N ASN A 3 4.92 6.22 18.59
CA ASN A 3 4.78 4.77 18.76
C ASN A 3 3.36 4.37 18.38
N ARG A 4 3.10 4.10 17.09
CA ARG A 4 1.79 3.65 16.61
C ARG A 4 1.44 2.28 17.23
N ILE A 5 0.25 2.21 17.82
CA ILE A 5 -0.36 0.95 18.26
C ILE A 5 -0.94 0.27 17.03
N LEU A 6 -0.67 -1.02 16.89
CA LEU A 6 -1.15 -1.85 15.80
C LEU A 6 -1.93 -3.04 16.35
N HIS A 7 -3.09 -3.32 15.77
CA HIS A 7 -3.88 -4.50 16.09
C HIS A 7 -3.32 -5.71 15.36
N VAL A 8 -3.03 -6.76 16.12
CA VAL A 8 -2.38 -7.95 15.62
C VAL A 8 -3.17 -9.19 16.07
N SER A 9 -3.46 -10.10 15.15
CA SER A 9 -4.16 -11.35 15.44
C SER A 9 -3.20 -12.53 15.39
N CYS A 10 -3.10 -13.30 16.46
CA CYS A 10 -2.27 -14.51 16.48
C CYS A 10 -2.89 -15.61 15.61
N ARG A 11 -2.17 -16.14 14.60
CA ARG A 11 -2.67 -17.24 13.74
C ARG A 11 -2.94 -18.54 14.50
N LYS A 12 -2.27 -18.78 15.63
CA LYS A 12 -2.39 -20.03 16.40
C LYS A 12 -3.65 -20.13 17.24
N TYR A 13 -4.05 -19.04 17.90
CA TYR A 13 -5.24 -19.01 18.77
C TYR A 13 -6.34 -18.06 18.27
N GLY A 14 -6.10 -17.30 17.20
CA GLY A 14 -7.05 -16.33 16.65
C GLY A 14 -7.31 -15.12 17.56
N ARG A 15 -6.51 -14.94 18.62
CA ARG A 15 -6.69 -13.83 19.57
C ARG A 15 -6.01 -12.56 19.07
N THR A 16 -6.73 -11.46 19.14
CA THR A 16 -6.22 -10.12 18.86
C THR A 16 -5.55 -9.52 20.09
N PHE A 17 -4.47 -8.78 19.86
CA PHE A 17 -3.77 -7.99 20.86
C PHE A 17 -3.12 -6.77 20.22
N GLU A 18 -2.79 -5.80 21.06
CA GLU A 18 -2.10 -4.58 20.65
C GLU A 18 -0.58 -4.82 20.64
N GLY A 19 0.04 -4.52 19.50
CA GLY A 19 1.49 -4.45 19.34
C GLY A 19 1.92 -3.01 19.13
N THR A 20 3.15 -2.67 19.49
CA THR A 20 3.72 -1.37 19.12
C THR A 20 4.54 -1.51 17.85
N GLN A 21 4.62 -0.47 17.03
CA GLN A 21 5.41 -0.52 15.80
C GLN A 21 6.87 -0.96 16.07
N ASN A 22 7.45 -0.55 17.21
CA ASN A 22 8.80 -0.96 17.60
C ASN A 22 8.89 -2.43 18.04
N SER A 23 7.91 -2.96 18.79
CA SER A 23 7.91 -4.38 19.16
C SER A 23 7.70 -5.29 17.95
N LEU A 24 6.96 -4.79 16.95
CA LEU A 24 6.77 -5.50 15.69
C LEU A 24 8.02 -5.44 14.82
N LYS A 25 8.78 -4.33 14.80
CA LYS A 25 10.00 -4.14 13.98
C LYS A 25 11.14 -5.15 14.23
N MET A 26 11.16 -5.85 15.36
CA MET A 26 12.24 -6.79 15.70
C MET A 26 12.06 -8.21 15.13
N GLY A 27 10.91 -8.53 14.51
CA GLY A 27 10.62 -9.87 13.98
C GLY A 27 10.89 -10.05 12.47
N ILE A 28 11.06 -11.29 12.03
CA ILE A 28 11.09 -11.66 10.60
C ILE A 28 9.69 -11.40 10.01
N MET A 29 9.63 -10.60 8.95
CA MET A 29 8.41 -10.23 8.24
C MET A 29 8.15 -11.21 7.10
N HIS A 30 6.92 -11.69 6.98
CA HIS A 30 6.47 -12.47 5.84
C HIS A 30 5.30 -11.75 5.17
N LYS A 31 5.46 -11.43 3.90
CA LYS A 31 4.41 -10.81 3.09
C LYS A 31 3.76 -11.90 2.26
N GLU A 32 2.50 -12.19 2.53
CA GLU A 32 1.68 -13.07 1.71
C GLU A 32 0.96 -12.20 0.68
N ILE A 33 1.23 -12.39 -0.61
CA ILE A 33 0.69 -11.52 -1.68
C ILE A 33 -0.60 -12.11 -2.23
N SER A 34 -1.71 -11.40 -2.13
CA SER A 34 -2.79 -11.57 -3.08
C SER A 34 -2.71 -10.67 -4.30
N SER A 35 -3.31 -11.19 -5.36
CA SER A 35 -3.39 -10.60 -6.68
C SER A 35 -4.77 -10.02 -6.96
N THR A 36 -4.84 -8.88 -7.63
CA THR A 36 -6.09 -8.30 -8.13
C THR A 36 -6.50 -9.00 -9.42
N LYS A 37 -7.64 -9.71 -9.44
CA LYS A 37 -8.26 -10.19 -10.69
C LYS A 37 -9.32 -9.19 -11.15
N THR A 38 -9.14 -8.62 -12.33
CA THR A 38 -10.15 -7.77 -12.98
C THR A 38 -11.40 -8.58 -13.28
N LYS A 39 -12.56 -8.19 -12.74
CA LYS A 39 -13.87 -8.79 -13.06
C LYS A 39 -14.76 -7.73 -13.69
N ILE A 40 -15.42 -8.06 -14.79
CA ILE A 40 -16.43 -7.19 -15.42
C ILE A 40 -17.76 -7.44 -14.71
N LYS A 41 -18.33 -6.42 -14.08
CA LYS A 41 -19.64 -6.51 -13.41
C LYS A 41 -20.52 -5.35 -13.90
N GLY A 42 -21.61 -5.66 -14.61
CA GLY A 42 -22.58 -4.66 -15.07
C GLY A 42 -22.08 -3.66 -16.12
N GLY A 43 -21.06 -3.99 -16.91
CA GLY A 43 -20.51 -3.09 -17.95
C GLY A 43 -19.40 -2.14 -17.47
N ALA A 44 -19.08 -2.15 -16.18
CA ALA A 44 -17.90 -1.50 -15.63
C ALA A 44 -16.78 -2.52 -15.36
N VAL A 45 -15.54 -2.12 -15.64
CA VAL A 45 -14.34 -2.87 -15.26
C VAL A 45 -14.10 -2.65 -13.77
N VAL A 46 -14.38 -3.66 -12.94
CA VAL A 46 -14.18 -3.59 -11.50
C VAL A 46 -12.89 -4.32 -11.15
N ASN A 47 -11.92 -3.60 -10.58
CA ASN A 47 -10.72 -4.20 -10.02
C ASN A 47 -10.98 -4.52 -8.53
N GLU A 48 -11.22 -5.79 -8.21
CA GLU A 48 -11.28 -6.26 -6.82
C GLU A 48 -9.91 -6.87 -6.45
N PRO A 49 -9.15 -6.26 -5.53
CA PRO A 49 -7.95 -6.88 -4.98
C PRO A 49 -8.34 -8.07 -4.09
N GLU A 50 -7.74 -9.24 -4.36
CA GLU A 50 -7.64 -10.34 -3.40
C GLU A 50 -6.63 -9.87 -2.29
N TYR A 51 -6.67 -10.39 -1.06
CA TYR A 51 -5.96 -9.86 0.14
C TYR A 51 -4.49 -10.27 0.38
N ILE A 52 -3.54 -9.32 0.37
CA ILE A 52 -2.13 -9.54 0.73
C ILE A 52 -2.06 -9.58 2.27
N SER A 53 -2.10 -10.77 2.89
CA SER A 53 -1.94 -10.85 4.35
C SER A 53 -0.48 -10.53 4.74
N TYR A 54 -0.28 -9.57 5.66
CA TYR A 54 1.05 -9.32 6.20
C TYR A 54 1.14 -9.95 7.58
N ALA A 55 1.89 -11.06 7.65
CA ALA A 55 2.14 -11.77 8.88
C ALA A 55 3.55 -11.46 9.39
N ARG A 56 3.68 -11.31 10.70
CA ARG A 56 4.98 -11.12 11.34
C ARG A 56 5.14 -12.07 12.51
N LYS A 57 6.35 -12.61 12.68
CA LYS A 57 6.65 -13.43 13.85
C LYS A 57 6.91 -12.53 15.05
N VAL A 58 6.01 -12.59 16.02
CA VAL A 58 5.96 -11.69 17.18
C VAL A 58 5.72 -12.48 18.45
N TYR A 59 6.12 -11.96 19.60
CA TYR A 59 5.81 -12.60 20.86
C TYR A 59 4.31 -12.46 21.14
N CYS A 60 3.60 -13.58 21.20
CA CYS A 60 2.19 -13.58 21.55
C CYS A 60 2.04 -13.73 23.07
N PRO A 61 1.41 -12.76 23.77
CA PRO A 61 1.23 -12.84 25.23
C PRO A 61 0.36 -14.03 25.64
N TYR A 62 -0.53 -14.49 24.74
CA TYR A 62 -1.38 -15.65 24.98
C TYR A 62 -0.67 -16.99 24.73
N CYS A 63 0.20 -17.07 23.71
CA CYS A 63 0.98 -18.28 23.44
C CYS A 63 2.24 -18.40 24.30
N LYS A 64 2.64 -17.31 24.94
CA LYS A 64 3.92 -17.16 25.65
C LYS A 64 5.14 -17.55 24.80
N SER A 65 5.01 -17.42 23.48
CA SER A 65 6.01 -17.86 22.48
C SER A 65 5.95 -16.99 21.23
N MET A 66 6.99 -17.10 20.39
CA MET A 66 7.10 -16.37 19.12
C MET A 66 6.24 -17.04 18.04
N GLU A 67 5.16 -16.37 17.65
CA GLU A 67 4.15 -16.93 16.76
C GLU A 67 3.88 -15.97 15.60
N TRP A 68 3.36 -16.51 14.49
CA TRP A 68 2.92 -15.69 13.38
C TRP A 68 1.63 -14.96 13.76
N ALA A 69 1.63 -13.65 13.53
CA ALA A 69 0.46 -12.82 13.76
C ALA A 69 0.18 -11.93 12.54
N ASP A 70 -1.09 -11.86 12.15
CA ASP A 70 -1.59 -11.03 11.06
C ASP A 70 -1.81 -9.61 11.58
N ILE A 71 -1.23 -8.62 10.91
CA ILE A 71 -1.44 -7.21 11.23
C ILE A 71 -2.78 -6.82 10.60
N GLN A 72 -3.71 -6.24 11.35
CA GLN A 72 -5.04 -5.90 10.81
C GLN A 72 -5.07 -4.50 10.17
N ASP A 73 -4.23 -3.58 10.66
CA ASP A 73 -4.24 -2.17 10.24
C ASP A 73 -3.49 -1.90 8.91
N ILE A 74 -3.19 -2.95 8.14
CA ILE A 74 -2.40 -2.84 6.88
C ILE A 74 -3.14 -2.00 5.85
N ASP A 75 -4.46 -2.20 5.73
CA ASP A 75 -5.26 -1.52 4.72
C ASP A 75 -5.32 -0.01 5.02
N GLU A 76 -5.44 0.36 6.29
CA GLU A 76 -5.40 1.75 6.75
C GLU A 76 -4.03 2.38 6.47
N ILE A 77 -2.94 1.69 6.82
CA ILE A 77 -1.57 2.15 6.53
C ILE A 77 -1.36 2.33 5.02
N SER A 78 -1.85 1.39 4.21
CA SER A 78 -1.72 1.45 2.76
C SER A 78 -2.49 2.63 2.18
N GLU A 79 -3.72 2.86 2.63
CA GLU A 79 -4.56 3.95 2.14
C GLU A 79 -4.04 5.33 2.60
N GLU A 80 -3.57 5.47 3.84
CA GLU A 80 -2.91 6.70 4.32
C GLU A 80 -1.69 7.04 3.45
N ASN A 81 -0.82 6.05 3.19
CA ASN A 81 0.33 6.24 2.32
C ASN A 81 -0.11 6.65 0.92
N ARG A 82 -1.11 5.96 0.34
CA ARG A 82 -1.63 6.25 -0.99
C ARG A 82 -2.17 7.67 -1.07
N GLN A 83 -2.90 8.14 -0.07
CA GLN A 83 -3.41 9.51 0.01
C GLN A 83 -2.28 10.53 0.10
N ALA A 84 -1.22 10.25 0.86
CA ALA A 84 -0.05 11.11 0.97
C ALA A 84 0.71 11.23 -0.37
N VAL A 85 0.83 10.15 -1.16
CA VAL A 85 1.58 10.19 -2.44
C VAL A 85 0.73 10.69 -3.61
N ARG A 86 -0.60 10.57 -3.54
CA ARG A 86 -1.55 10.93 -4.61
C ARG A 86 -1.35 12.34 -5.20
N PRO A 87 -1.21 13.44 -4.42
CA PRO A 87 -1.04 14.77 -5.00
C PRO A 87 0.25 14.90 -5.81
N TYR A 88 1.34 14.27 -5.34
CA TYR A 88 2.62 14.27 -6.05
C TYR A 88 2.56 13.51 -7.37
N LEU A 89 1.85 12.38 -7.40
CA LEU A 89 1.64 11.62 -8.63
C LEU A 89 0.84 12.42 -9.66
N ILE A 90 -0.21 13.11 -9.23
CA ILE A 90 -1.01 13.99 -10.10
C ILE A 90 -0.15 15.13 -10.65
N GLN A 91 0.64 15.76 -9.79
CA GLN A 91 1.54 16.85 -10.20
C GLN A 91 2.57 16.39 -11.24
N LEU A 92 3.13 15.19 -11.08
CA LEU A 92 4.06 14.58 -12.04
C LEU A 92 3.40 14.33 -13.40
N ILE A 93 2.16 13.85 -13.41
CA ILE A 93 1.44 13.61 -14.67
C ILE A 93 1.16 14.95 -15.38
N ILE A 94 0.73 15.97 -14.65
CA ILE A 94 0.47 17.30 -15.20
C ILE A 94 1.75 17.90 -15.79
N SER A 95 2.88 17.80 -15.09
CA SER A 95 4.15 18.36 -15.59
C SER A 95 4.62 17.68 -16.88
N VAL A 96 4.46 16.36 -17.00
CA VAL A 96 4.80 15.61 -18.22
C VAL A 96 3.94 16.05 -19.41
N ILE A 97 2.63 16.23 -19.20
CA ILE A 97 1.71 16.68 -20.26
C ILE A 97 2.04 18.11 -20.69
N ALA A 98 2.32 19.00 -19.74
CA ALA A 98 2.70 20.39 -20.04
C ALA A 98 4.00 20.44 -20.85
N ILE A 99 5.02 19.69 -20.47
CA ILE A 99 6.29 19.65 -21.20
C ILE A 99 6.11 19.10 -22.62
N SER A 100 5.34 18.01 -22.78
CA SER A 100 5.07 17.41 -24.08
C SER A 100 4.31 18.35 -25.04
N THR A 101 3.32 19.08 -24.52
CA THR A 101 2.55 20.05 -25.30
C THR A 101 3.39 21.26 -25.71
N ILE A 102 4.23 21.78 -24.81
CA ILE A 102 5.20 22.85 -25.11
C ILE A 102 6.16 22.40 -26.21
N TYR A 103 6.74 21.20 -26.10
CA TYR A 103 7.65 20.66 -27.11
C TYR A 103 6.98 20.56 -28.49
N SER A 104 5.74 20.08 -28.54
CA SER A 104 4.98 19.95 -29.78
C SER A 104 4.66 21.32 -30.43
N LEU A 105 4.38 22.34 -29.63
CA LEU A 105 4.15 23.71 -30.10
C LEU A 105 5.44 24.34 -30.65
N LEU A 106 6.56 24.16 -29.96
CA LEU A 106 7.87 24.62 -30.42
C LEU A 106 8.26 23.95 -31.74
N ALA A 107 8.07 22.63 -31.86
CA ALA A 107 8.33 21.91 -33.11
C ALA A 107 7.51 22.44 -34.29
N LYS A 108 6.22 22.73 -34.07
CA LYS A 108 5.35 23.33 -35.10
C LYS A 108 5.80 24.74 -35.50
N LEU A 109 6.19 25.58 -34.54
CA LEU A 109 6.71 26.93 -34.82
C LEU A 109 7.98 26.88 -35.68
N VAL A 110 8.90 25.97 -35.37
CA VAL A 110 10.13 25.79 -36.16
C VAL A 110 9.80 25.37 -37.60
N SER A 111 8.86 24.43 -37.80
CA SER A 111 8.45 23.97 -39.14
C SER A 111 7.67 24.99 -39.99
N VAL A 112 7.22 26.09 -39.40
CA VAL A 112 6.52 27.18 -40.11
C VAL A 112 7.48 28.30 -40.48
N ILE A 113 8.55 28.48 -39.70
CA ILE A 113 9.56 29.53 -39.90
C ILE A 113 10.66 29.08 -40.88
N PHE A 114 11.01 27.79 -40.89
CA PHE A 114 11.94 27.16 -41.84
C PHE A 114 11.19 26.33 -42.88
#